data_AF-A0A944WW88-F1
#
_entry.id   AF-A0A944WW88-F1
#
_cell.length_a   1.000
_cell.length_b   1.000
_cell.length_c   1.000
_cell.angle_alpha   90.00
_cell.angle_beta   90.00
_cell.angle_gamma   90.00
#
_symmetry.space_group_name_H-M   'P 1'
#
loop_
_entity.id
_entity.type
_entity.pdbx_description
1 polymer ?
#
loop_
_entity_poly.entity_id
_entity_poly.type
_entity_poly.pdbx_seq_one_letter_code
_entity_poly.pdbx_strand_id
1 'polypeptide(L)' 'MNTEENFLTRYGLQHFVTCTQSGERHAFVINGEEGQKMVNHAESLIKGRHGATAHIQVT' A
#
# COMPACT_ATOMS: atom_id res chain seq x y z
N MET A 1 -6.72 -9.34 12.81
CA MET A 1 -7.04 -9.36 11.38
C MET A 1 -7.24 -7.91 10.96
N ASN A 2 -6.18 -7.26 10.47
CA ASN A 2 -6.24 -5.82 10.20
C ASN A 2 -6.98 -5.53 8.89
N THR A 3 -7.73 -4.44 8.89
CA THR A 3 -8.49 -3.95 7.72
C THR A 3 -7.56 -3.66 6.53
N GLU A 4 -6.32 -3.27 6.81
CA GLU A 4 -5.28 -3.03 5.81
C GLU A 4 -4.67 -4.33 5.29
N GLU A 5 -4.45 -5.34 6.14
CA GLU A 5 -4.01 -6.66 5.66
C GLU A 5 -5.03 -7.27 4.71
N ASN A 6 -6.32 -7.21 5.06
CA ASN A 6 -7.39 -7.70 4.19
C ASN A 6 -7.48 -6.91 2.86
N PHE A 7 -7.17 -5.61 2.88
CA PHE A 7 -7.02 -4.81 1.66
C PHE A 7 -5.88 -5.33 0.80
N LEU A 8 -4.70 -5.49 1.38
CA LEU A 8 -3.51 -5.94 0.66
C LEU A 8 -3.72 -7.34 0.08
N THR A 9 -4.35 -8.26 0.83
CA THR A 9 -4.71 -9.59 0.32
C THR A 9 -5.73 -9.51 -0.81
N ARG A 10 -6.79 -8.70 -0.66
CA ARG A 10 -7.86 -8.58 -1.67
C ARG A 10 -7.36 -8.09 -3.03
N TYR A 11 -6.35 -7.24 -3.03
CA TYR A 11 -5.76 -6.69 -4.26
C TYR A 11 -4.44 -7.37 -4.65
N GLY A 12 -4.04 -8.45 -3.96
CA GLY A 12 -2.79 -9.17 -4.26
C GLY A 12 -1.52 -8.39 -3.96
N LEU A 13 -1.61 -7.32 -3.17
CA LEU A 13 -0.51 -6.42 -2.83
C LEU A 13 0.35 -6.93 -1.67
N GLN A 14 -0.17 -7.88 -0.87
CA GLN A 14 0.50 -8.37 0.36
C GLN A 14 1.92 -8.93 0.14
N HIS A 15 2.26 -9.31 -1.10
CA HIS A 15 3.56 -9.90 -1.43
C HIS A 15 4.68 -8.85 -1.51
N PHE A 16 4.34 -7.59 -1.80
CA PHE A 16 5.31 -6.54 -2.07
C PHE A 16 4.91 -5.18 -1.47
N VAL A 17 3.76 -5.09 -0.79
CA VAL A 17 3.32 -3.89 -0.09
C VAL A 17 3.17 -4.21 1.38
N THR A 18 3.84 -3.42 2.21
CA THR A 18 3.73 -3.49 3.66
C THR A 18 3.01 -2.26 4.16
N CYS A 19 2.00 -2.43 5.01
CA CYS A 19 1.33 -1.32 5.67
C CYS A 19 1.88 -1.17 7.09
N THR A 20 2.37 0.00 7.45
CA THR A 20 2.75 0.37 8.80
C THR A 20 1.87 1.52 9.28
N GLN A 21 1.25 1.36 10.45
CA GLN A 21 0.46 2.42 11.07
C GLN A 21 1.34 3.12 12.09
N SER A 22 1.50 4.44 11.97
CA SER A 22 2.14 5.28 12.99
C SER A 22 1.16 6.36 13.42
N GLY A 23 0.48 6.11 14.54
CA GLY A 23 -0.61 6.96 15.04
C GLY A 23 -1.79 6.99 14.05
N GLU A 24 -2.24 8.19 13.67
CA GLU A 24 -3.36 8.39 12.74
C GLU A 24 -2.94 8.26 11.25
N ARG A 25 -1.66 8.07 10.96
CA ARG A 25 -1.16 7.97 9.58
C ARG A 25 -0.89 6.53 9.18
N HIS A 26 -1.43 6.17 8.01
CA HIS A 26 -1.17 4.90 7.36
C HIS A 26 -0.03 5.11 6.36
N ALA A 27 1.11 4.46 6.62
CA ALA A 27 2.25 4.42 5.72
C ALA A 27 2.24 3.10 4.95
N PHE A 28 2.37 3.17 3.64
CA PHE A 28 2.44 2.04 2.74
C PHE A 28 3.81 2.01 2.10
N VAL A 29 4.53 0.92 2.30
CA VAL A 29 5.86 0.68 1.75
C VAL A 29 5.72 -0.32 0.63
N ILE A 30 5.96 0.12 -0.61
CA ILE A 30 5.93 -0.71 -1.81
C ILE A 30 7.38 -1.12 -2.12
N ASN A 31 7.64 -2.41 -2.20
CA ASN A 31 8.89 -2.94 -2.70
C ASN A 31 8.97 -2.70 -4.22
N GLY A 32 9.92 -1.87 -4.64
CA GLY A 32 10.16 -1.46 -6.02
C GLY A 32 10.88 -2.52 -6.87
N GLU A 33 11.21 -3.68 -6.30
CA GLU A 33 11.64 -4.86 -7.07
C GLU A 33 10.54 -5.35 -8.03
N GLU A 34 9.28 -5.05 -7.74
CA GLU A 34 8.16 -5.30 -8.65
C GLU A 34 8.14 -4.34 -9.83
N GLY A 35 7.65 -4.80 -10.98
CA GLY A 35 7.56 -3.98 -12.18
C GLY A 35 6.79 -2.67 -11.93
N GLN A 36 7.26 -1.56 -12.50
CA GLN A 36 6.70 -0.22 -12.27
C GLN A 36 5.19 -0.10 -12.53
N LYS A 37 4.65 -1.00 -13.37
CA LYS A 37 3.20 -1.13 -13.60
C LYS A 37 2.44 -1.57 -12.34
N MET A 38 3.00 -2.50 -11.57
CA MET A 38 2.47 -2.97 -10.28
C MET A 38 2.60 -1.90 -9.20
N VAL A 39 3.75 -1.22 -9.15
CA VAL A 39 3.97 -0.07 -8.23
C VAL A 39 2.92 1.02 -8.46
N ASN A 40 2.72 1.43 -9.72
CA ASN A 40 1.70 2.43 -10.06
C ASN A 40 0.27 1.94 -9.76
N HIS A 41 0.00 0.65 -9.95
CA HIS A 41 -1.29 0.06 -9.63
C HIS A 41 -1.56 0.08 -8.12
N ALA A 42 -0.58 -0.33 -7.30
CA ALA A 42 -0.65 -0.28 -5.86
C ALA A 42 -0.84 1.15 -5.34
N GLU A 43 -0.07 2.11 -5.87
CA GLU A 43 -0.23 3.53 -5.54
C GLU A 43 -1.64 4.03 -5.82
N SER A 44 -2.20 3.70 -6.98
CA SER A 44 -3.55 4.15 -7.35
C SER A 44 -4.62 3.55 -6.44
N LEU A 45 -4.47 2.29 -6.03
CA LEU A 45 -5.38 1.61 -5.11
C LEU A 45 -5.32 2.22 -3.70
N ILE A 46 -4.11 2.46 -3.20
CA ILE A 46 -3.88 3.05 -1.87
C ILE A 46 -4.44 4.47 -1.82
N LYS A 47 -4.13 5.30 -2.83
CA LYS A 47 -4.67 6.67 -2.95
C LYS A 47 -6.20 6.66 -3.08
N GLY A 48 -6.77 5.72 -3.83
CA GLY A 48 -8.22 5.60 -3.98
C GLY A 48 -8.94 5.26 -2.67
N ARG A 49 -8.32 4.47 -1.79
CA ARG A 49 -8.92 4.04 -0.52
C ARG A 49 -8.65 5.00 0.64
N HIS A 50 -7.42 5.46 0.78
CA HIS A 50 -6.98 6.26 1.92
C HIS A 50 -6.90 7.77 1.61
N GLY A 51 -7.03 8.17 0.35
CA GLY A 51 -6.98 9.56 -0.06
C GLY A 51 -5.58 10.18 0.10
N ALA A 52 -5.53 11.50 0.22
CA ALA A 52 -4.29 12.28 0.30
C ALA A 52 -3.51 12.12 1.62
N THR A 53 -4.09 11.43 2.62
CA THR A 53 -3.45 11.18 3.92
C THR A 53 -2.58 9.93 3.93
N ALA A 54 -2.65 9.10 2.89
CA ALA A 54 -1.79 7.94 2.72
C ALA A 54 -0.36 8.37 2.41
N HIS A 55 0.59 7.95 3.26
CA HIS A 55 2.00 8.12 2.94
C HIS A 55 2.46 6.89 2.16
N ILE A 56 2.91 7.06 0.91
CA ILE A 56 3.37 5.95 0.08
C ILE A 56 4.86 6.13 -0.17
N GLN A 57 5.63 5.11 0.16
CA GLN A 57 7.06 5.07 -0.04
C GLN A 57 7.40 3.86 -0.91
N VAL A 58 8.18 4.09 -1.97
CA VAL A 58 8.72 3.03 -2.82
C VAL A 58 10.19 2.85 -2.45
N THR A 59 10.61 1.62 -2.18
CA THR A 59 11.97 1.24 -1.76
C THR A 59 12.63 0.32 -2.77
#